data_AF-A0A3E5EM03-F1
#
_entry.id   AF-A0A3E5EM03-F1
#
_cell.length_a   1.000
_cell.length_b   1.000
_cell.length_c   1.000
_cell.angle_alpha   90.00
_cell.angle_beta   90.00
_cell.angle_gamma   90.00
#
_symmetry.space_group_name_H-M   'P 1'
#
loop_
_entity.id
_entity.type
_entity.pdbx_description
1 polymer ?
#
loop_
_entity_poly.entity_id
_entity_poly.type
_entity_poly.pdbx_seq_one_letter_code
_entity_poly.pdbx_strand_id
1 'polypeptide(L)' 'MEKLVVFPLNNDTEILIKGLKENKLYQVVAVSSYIEDRSRLELLQKKSSIYCSTEFEECLTRADAIVFSENTISA' A
#
# COMPACT_ATOMS: atom_id res chain seq x y z
N MET A 1 9.32 1.93 14.43
CA MET A 1 8.36 1.25 13.55
C MET A 1 8.48 1.93 12.20
N GLU A 2 9.11 1.25 11.26
CA GLU A 2 9.32 1.74 9.90
C GLU A 2 7.99 1.76 9.16
N LYS A 3 7.76 2.86 8.47
CA LYS A 3 6.55 3.13 7.73
C LYS A 3 6.73 2.70 6.28
N LEU A 4 5.79 1.90 5.80
CA LEU A 4 5.83 1.35 4.46
C LEU A 4 4.77 2.00 3.57
N VAL A 5 5.17 2.30 2.34
CA VAL A 5 4.24 2.44 1.23
C VAL A 5 4.25 1.15 0.40
N VAL A 6 3.07 0.73 -0.06
CA VAL A 6 2.91 -0.42 -0.98
C VAL A 6 2.58 0.11 -2.36
N PHE A 7 3.25 -0.40 -3.39
CA PHE A 7 3.00 -0.05 -4.80
C PHE A 7 3.38 -1.18 -5.76
N PRO A 8 2.58 -1.49 -6.80
CA PRO A 8 1.22 -1.04 -7.02
C PRO A 8 0.21 -1.83 -6.17
N LEU A 9 -1.02 -1.34 -6.09
CA LEU A 9 -2.13 -2.06 -5.46
C LEU A 9 -2.39 -3.39 -6.18
N ASN A 10 -2.26 -4.50 -5.46
CA ASN A 10 -2.54 -5.83 -5.97
C ASN A 10 -3.56 -6.59 -5.09
N ASN A 11 -3.85 -7.85 -5.42
CA ASN A 11 -4.84 -8.65 -4.70
C ASN A 11 -4.39 -9.02 -3.27
N ASP A 12 -3.09 -9.02 -3.01
CA ASP A 12 -2.51 -9.39 -1.71
C ASP A 12 -2.31 -8.19 -0.78
N THR A 13 -2.57 -6.97 -1.25
CA THR A 13 -2.33 -5.75 -0.48
C THR A 13 -3.12 -5.72 0.83
N GLU A 14 -4.40 -6.15 0.80
CA GLU A 14 -5.20 -6.25 2.04
C GLU A 14 -4.63 -7.30 3.02
N ILE A 15 -4.04 -8.38 2.52
CA ILE A 15 -3.43 -9.44 3.34
C ILE A 15 -2.16 -8.88 3.99
N LEU A 16 -1.31 -8.19 3.22
CA LEU A 16 -0.10 -7.55 3.72
C LEU A 16 -0.41 -6.53 4.83
N ILE A 17 -1.41 -5.66 4.60
CA ILE A 17 -1.87 -4.68 5.59
C ILE A 17 -2.30 -5.36 6.89
N LYS A 18 -3.11 -6.42 6.80
CA LYS A 18 -3.61 -7.16 7.98
C LYS A 18 -2.46 -7.85 8.71
N GLY A 19 -1.56 -8.51 7.99
CA GLY A 19 -0.40 -9.20 8.55
C GLY A 19 0.58 -8.27 9.26
N LEU A 20 0.70 -7.02 8.78
CA LEU A 20 1.58 -6.02 9.40
C LEU A 20 0.92 -5.21 10.52
N LYS A 21 -0.38 -5.37 10.76
CA LYS A 21 -1.10 -4.60 11.80
C LYS A 21 -0.57 -4.83 13.22
N GLU A 22 -0.11 -6.05 13.51
CA GLU A 22 0.45 -6.43 14.82
C GLU A 22 1.99 -6.49 14.82
N ASN A 23 2.62 -6.14 13.70
CA ASN A 23 4.07 -6.17 13.56
C ASN A 23 4.69 -5.00 14.37
N LYS A 24 5.73 -5.30 15.15
CA LYS A 24 6.41 -4.30 15.99
C LYS A 24 7.44 -3.44 15.24
N LEU A 25 7.87 -3.92 14.07
CA LEU A 25 8.93 -3.32 13.27
C LEU A 25 8.36 -2.48 12.12
N TYR A 26 7.31 -2.95 11.45
CA TYR A 26 6.79 -2.36 10.22
C TYR A 26 5.30 -2.02 10.31
N GLN A 27 4.91 -0.93 9.67
CA GLN A 27 3.50 -0.54 9.51
C GLN A 27 3.25 -0.03 8.08
N VAL A 28 2.21 -0.54 7.41
CA VAL A 28 1.74 0.06 6.16
C VAL A 28 0.97 1.34 6.48
N VAL A 29 1.44 2.47 5.96
CA VAL A 29 0.83 3.80 6.19
C VAL A 29 0.26 4.41 4.93
N ALA A 30 0.69 3.95 3.76
CA ALA A 30 0.18 4.38 2.49
C ALA A 30 0.11 3.23 1.47
N VAL A 31 -0.85 3.30 0.55
CA VAL A 31 -0.90 2.46 -0.65
C VAL A 31 -1.02 3.36 -1.86
N SER A 32 -0.17 3.13 -2.86
CA SER A 32 -0.27 3.81 -4.14
C SER A 32 -0.42 2.81 -5.27
N SER A 33 -1.03 3.27 -6.35
CA SER A 33 -1.16 2.48 -7.58
C SER A 33 -1.37 3.38 -8.78
N TYR A 34 -1.50 2.77 -9.94
CA TYR A 34 -1.81 3.44 -11.20
C TYR A 34 -3.23 4.04 -11.20
N ILE A 35 -3.48 4.95 -12.15
CA ILE A 35 -4.74 5.70 -12.25
C ILE A 35 -5.95 4.77 -12.46
N GLU A 36 -5.73 3.64 -13.13
CA GLU A 36 -6.72 2.58 -13.41
C GLU A 36 -7.25 1.94 -12.12
N ASP A 37 -6.47 1.97 -11.03
CA ASP A 37 -6.83 1.41 -9.74
C ASP A 37 -7.53 2.38 -8.79
N ARG A 38 -7.83 3.63 -9.22
CA ARG A 38 -8.40 4.68 -8.36
C ARG A 38 -9.60 4.20 -7.54
N SER A 39 -10.58 3.53 -8.15
CA SER A 39 -11.77 3.04 -7.44
C SER A 39 -11.44 1.98 -6.39
N ARG A 40 -10.42 1.15 -6.63
CA ARG A 40 -9.96 0.14 -5.67
C ARG A 40 -9.21 0.79 -4.51
N LEU A 41 -8.39 1.81 -4.78
CA LEU A 41 -7.72 2.63 -3.75
C LEU A 41 -8.73 3.34 -2.83
N GLU A 42 -9.75 3.98 -3.41
CA GLU A 42 -10.81 4.64 -2.63
C GLU A 42 -11.57 3.66 -1.73
N LEU A 43 -11.87 2.45 -2.23
CA LEU A 43 -12.49 1.40 -1.46
C LEU A 43 -11.59 0.91 -0.32
N LEU A 44 -10.29 0.72 -0.59
CA LEU A 44 -9.32 0.29 0.41
C LEU A 44 -9.18 1.33 1.52
N GLN A 45 -9.08 2.62 1.18
CA GLN A 45 -8.97 3.70 2.16
C GLN A 45 -10.18 3.75 3.11
N LYS A 46 -11.39 3.59 2.57
CA LYS A 46 -12.63 3.53 3.37
C LYS A 46 -12.63 2.35 4.36
N LYS A 47 -11.98 1.24 4.03
CA LYS A 47 -11.93 0.03 4.86
C LYS A 47 -10.80 0.02 5.89
N SER A 48 -9.65 0.63 5.58
CA SER A 48 -8.38 0.32 6.26
C SER A 48 -7.76 1.48 7.05
N SER A 49 -8.32 2.69 7.00
CA SER A 49 -7.74 3.91 7.60
C SER A 49 -6.31 4.23 7.11
N ILE A 50 -5.89 3.61 6.00
CA ILE A 50 -4.61 3.83 5.34
C ILE A 50 -4.80 4.88 4.26
N TYR A 51 -3.81 5.76 4.12
CA TYR A 51 -3.81 6.75 3.04
C TYR A 51 -3.63 6.06 1.68
N CYS A 52 -4.56 6.23 0.76
CA CYS A 52 -4.48 5.64 -0.58
C CYS A 52 -4.53 6.73 -1.64
N SER A 53 -3.60 6.73 -2.59
CA SER A 53 -3.57 7.75 -3.64
C SER A 53 -2.88 7.28 -4.91
N THR A 54 -3.33 7.80 -6.06
CA THR A 54 -2.61 7.69 -7.33
C THR A 54 -1.40 8.64 -7.40
N GLU A 55 -1.33 9.62 -6.50
CA GLU A 55 -0.19 10.53 -6.36
C GLU A 55 0.93 9.84 -5.59
N PHE A 56 1.79 9.12 -6.32
CA PHE A 56 2.86 8.29 -5.75
C PHE A 56 3.82 9.08 -4.85
N GLU A 57 4.22 10.28 -5.27
CA GLU A 57 5.10 11.15 -4.48
C GLU A 57 4.49 11.53 -3.13
N GLU A 58 3.18 11.79 -3.08
CA GLU A 58 2.51 12.10 -1.81
C GLU A 58 2.53 10.90 -0.86
N CYS A 59 2.35 9.69 -1.39
CA CYS A 59 2.47 8.47 -0.60
C CYS A 59 3.90 8.26 -0.05
N LEU A 60 4.93 8.60 -0.82
CA LEU A 60 6.34 8.50 -0.39
C LEU A 60 6.66 9.45 0.78
N THR A 61 6.09 10.65 0.82
CA THR A 61 6.31 11.60 1.94
C THR A 61 5.88 11.06 3.32
N ARG A 62 5.09 9.98 3.34
CA ARG A 62 4.51 9.39 4.55
C ARG A 62 5.29 8.16 5.04
N ALA A 63 6.21 7.62 4.24
CA ALA A 63 6.86 6.34 4.46
C ALA A 63 8.38 6.45 4.56
N ASP A 64 9.00 5.50 5.25
CA ASP A 64 10.45 5.33 5.34
C ASP A 64 10.99 4.42 4.23
N ALA A 65 10.16 3.49 3.74
CA ALA A 65 10.51 2.54 2.68
C ALA A 65 9.31 2.19 1.79
N ILE A 66 9.63 1.63 0.62
CA ILE A 66 8.66 1.16 -0.37
C ILE A 66 8.72 -0.36 -0.54
N VAL A 67 7.55 -0.98 -0.61
CA VAL A 67 7.36 -2.37 -1.04
C VAL A 67 6.83 -2.38 -2.47
N PHE A 68 7.65 -2.88 -3.39
CA PHE A 68 7.21 -3.17 -4.75
C PHE A 68 6.45 -4.50 -4.79
N SER A 69 5.14 -4.42 -5.03
CA SER A 69 4.20 -5.54 -4.99
C SER A 69 3.64 -5.86 -6.38
N GLU A 70 4.46 -5.75 -7.41
CA GLU A 70 4.07 -6.24 -8.74
C GLU A 70 3.73 -7.72 -8.65
N ASN A 71 2.68 -8.14 -9.36
CA ASN A 71 2.47 -9.57 -9.55
C ASN A 71 3.73 -10.10 -10.24
N THR A 72 4.54 -10.90 -9.56
CA THR A 72 5.55 -11.71 -10.24
C THR A 72 4.79 -12.56 -11.24
N ILE A 73 4.75 -12.14 -12.49
CA ILE A 73 4.48 -13.02 -13.61
C ILE A 73 5.59 -14.06 -13.48
N SER A 74 5.23 -15.27 -13.05
CA SER A 74 6.09 -16.42 -13.27
C SER A 74 6.30 -16.49 -14.78
N ALA A 75 7.49 -16.08 -15.22
CA ALA A 75 7.94 -16.17 -16.61
C ALA A 75 7.88 -17.62 -17.10
#